data_AF-A0A6P1WTV1-F1
#
_entry.id   AF-A0A6P1WTV1-F1
#
_cell.length_a   1.000
_cell.length_b   1.000
_cell.length_c   1.000
_cell.angle_alpha   90.00
_cell.angle_beta   90.00
_cell.angle_gamma   90.00
#
_symmetry.space_group_name_H-M   'P 1'
#
loop_
_entity.id
_entity.type
_entity.pdbx_description
1 polymer ?
#
loop_
_entity_poly.entity_id
_entity_poly.type
_entity_poly.pdbx_seq_one_letter_code
_entity_poly.pdbx_strand_id
1 'polypeptide(L)'
;MARHTQEKIRHINGIFNMLEQQIIHSKDMAHFRQELFYVNHTHRENYEALLLYYQESATNPVINAACYIVALPEIFDAIDVFESPLPFSWVYDENGLTPAMQNLSVPIQYLVAAALEVTDVNIFKPSGYTMGMNNWNLVQMRLFWQYTALVRQQAM
;
A
#
# COMPACT_ATOMS: atom_id res chain seq x y z
N MET A 1 16.70 34.07 35.01
CA MET A 1 16.36 33.42 33.72
C MET A 1 15.85 31.99 33.93
N ALA A 2 14.74 31.77 34.65
CA ALA A 2 14.80 30.66 35.63
C ALA A 2 13.73 29.55 35.61
N ARG A 3 12.65 29.59 34.81
CA ARG A 3 11.66 28.46 34.81
C ARG A 3 11.07 28.18 33.44
N HIS A 4 10.55 29.24 32.81
CA HIS A 4 10.02 29.20 31.46
C HIS A 4 11.05 28.75 30.40
N THR A 5 12.34 29.10 30.56
CA THR A 5 13.42 28.65 29.67
C THR A 5 13.72 27.15 29.85
N GLN A 6 13.66 26.63 31.08
CA GLN A 6 13.89 25.21 31.36
C GLN A 6 12.73 24.32 30.89
N GLU A 7 11.50 24.81 31.03
CA GLU A 7 10.30 24.15 30.48
C GLU A 7 10.35 24.10 28.95
N LYS A 8 10.74 25.19 28.28
CA LYS A 8 10.96 25.19 26.83
C LYS A 8 12.04 24.20 26.40
N ILE A 9 13.16 24.13 27.12
CA ILE A 9 14.23 23.16 26.81
C ILE A 9 13.75 21.72 27.01
N ARG A 10 13.01 21.42 28.08
CA ARG A 10 12.40 20.08 28.28
C ARG A 10 11.41 19.72 27.17
N HIS A 11 10.58 20.67 26.76
CA HIS A 11 9.63 20.47 25.67
C HIS A 11 10.34 20.21 24.34
N ILE A 12 11.38 20.99 24.02
CA ILE A 12 12.22 20.80 22.85
C ILE A 12 12.88 19.41 22.88
N ASN A 13 13.49 19.02 24.01
CA ASN A 13 14.11 17.68 24.14
C ASN A 13 13.07 16.56 24.02
N GLY A 14 11.84 16.76 24.51
CA GLY A 14 10.74 15.81 24.32
C GLY A 14 10.37 15.66 22.85
N ILE A 15 10.27 16.76 22.10
CA ILE A 15 10.02 16.76 20.66
C ILE A 15 11.17 16.07 19.92
N PHE A 16 12.44 16.36 20.26
CA PHE A 16 13.60 15.72 19.66
C PHE A 16 13.63 14.21 19.89
N ASN A 17 13.32 13.75 21.11
CA ASN A 17 13.25 12.32 21.40
C ASN A 17 12.13 11.62 20.60
N MET A 18 10.96 12.26 20.45
CA MET A 18 9.87 11.73 19.63
C MET A 18 10.27 11.64 18.14
N LEU A 19 10.93 12.68 17.62
CA LEU A 19 11.46 12.69 16.24
C LEU A 19 12.52 11.61 16.04
N GLU A 20 13.43 11.42 16.99
CA GLU A 20 14.47 10.39 16.94
C GLU A 20 13.85 8.99 16.91
N GLN A 21 12.88 8.72 17.79
CA GLN A 21 12.13 7.46 17.78
C GLN A 21 11.38 7.24 16.47
N GLN A 22 10.77 8.28 15.90
CA GLN A 22 10.08 8.21 14.61
C GLN A 22 11.05 7.91 13.47
N ILE A 23 12.25 8.49 13.47
CA ILE A 23 13.32 8.22 12.49
C ILE A 23 13.82 6.77 12.62
N ILE A 24 14.06 6.29 13.84
CA ILE A 24 14.50 4.91 14.09
C ILE A 24 13.43 3.94 13.59
N HIS A 25 12.18 4.12 14.02
CA HIS A 25 11.07 3.29 13.59
C HIS A 25 10.92 3.28 12.06
N SER A 26 11.04 4.44 11.40
CA SER A 26 11.01 4.54 9.95
C SER A 26 12.13 3.73 9.27
N LYS A 27 13.35 3.70 9.86
CA LYS A 27 14.47 2.92 9.32
C LYS A 27 14.24 1.43 9.51
N ASP A 28 13.77 0.99 10.68
CA ASP A 28 13.48 -0.42 10.94
C ASP A 28 12.39 -0.94 10.00
N MET A 29 11.33 -0.14 9.78
CA MET A 29 10.29 -0.46 8.82
C MET A 29 10.83 -0.48 7.38
N ALA A 30 11.74 0.42 7.01
CA ALA A 30 12.38 0.40 5.69
C ALA A 30 13.26 -0.85 5.49
N HIS A 31 13.95 -1.32 6.53
CA HIS A 31 14.71 -2.58 6.51
C HIS A 31 13.79 -3.79 6.34
N PHE A 32 12.71 -3.87 7.12
CA PHE A 32 11.70 -4.92 6.98
C PHE A 32 11.11 -4.96 5.56
N ARG A 33 10.81 -3.79 4.98
CA ARG A 33 10.28 -3.70 3.61
C ARG A 33 11.24 -4.23 2.54
N GLN A 34 12.55 -4.30 2.80
CA GLN A 34 13.51 -4.85 1.83
C GLN A 34 13.39 -6.36 1.68
N GLU A 35 12.84 -7.05 2.68
CA GLU A 35 12.70 -8.51 2.71
C GLU A 35 11.36 -8.99 2.14
N LEU A 36 10.45 -8.07 1.82
CA LEU A 36 9.17 -8.41 1.20
C LEU A 36 9.38 -9.00 -0.19
N PHE A 37 8.41 -9.78 -0.64
CA PHE A 37 8.39 -10.26 -2.00
C PHE A 37 8.13 -9.11 -2.97
N TYR A 38 8.93 -8.99 -4.04
CA TYR A 38 8.67 -8.10 -5.17
C TYR A 38 8.88 -8.87 -6.48
N VAL A 39 8.12 -8.54 -7.53
CA VAL A 39 8.32 -9.16 -8.85
C VAL A 39 9.66 -8.78 -9.47
N ASN A 40 10.15 -7.56 -9.22
CA ASN A 40 11.43 -7.04 -9.67
C ASN A 40 11.82 -5.80 -8.83
N HIS A 41 12.95 -5.18 -9.17
CA HIS A 41 13.43 -3.98 -8.48
C HIS A 41 12.50 -2.78 -8.65
N THR A 42 11.96 -2.57 -9.86
CA THR A 42 11.03 -1.48 -10.18
C THR A 42 9.79 -1.51 -9.29
N HIS A 43 9.23 -2.69 -9.05
CA HIS A 43 8.10 -2.86 -8.14
C HIS A 43 8.40 -2.32 -6.74
N ARG A 44 9.60 -2.55 -6.23
CA ARG A 44 10.03 -2.03 -4.92
C ARG A 44 10.19 -0.51 -4.94
N GLU A 45 10.82 0.04 -5.97
CA GLU A 45 11.02 1.49 -6.09
C GLU A 45 9.68 2.23 -6.18
N ASN A 46 8.76 1.72 -6.99
CA ASN A 46 7.40 2.24 -7.12
C ASN A 46 6.65 2.20 -5.77
N TYR A 47 6.80 1.09 -5.02
CA TYR A 47 6.15 0.94 -3.73
C TYR A 47 6.65 1.96 -2.71
N GLU A 48 7.97 2.16 -2.59
CA GLU A 48 8.52 3.19 -1.70
C GLU A 48 8.07 4.61 -2.12
N ALA A 49 7.98 4.89 -3.43
CA ALA A 49 7.47 6.18 -3.91
C ALA A 49 5.99 6.38 -3.52
N LEU A 50 5.15 5.34 -3.64
CA LEU A 50 3.74 5.41 -3.27
C LEU A 50 3.53 5.55 -1.76
N LEU A 51 4.38 4.94 -0.93
CA LEU A 51 4.32 5.12 0.53
C LEU A 51 4.62 6.57 0.94
N LEU A 52 5.54 7.24 0.23
CA LEU A 52 5.84 8.66 0.45
C LEU A 52 4.69 9.57 0.02
N TYR A 53 4.00 9.22 -1.07
CA TYR A 53 2.87 9.97 -1.59
C TYR A 53 1.62 9.81 -0.71
N TYR A 54 1.21 8.57 -0.44
CA TYR A 54 0.08 8.25 0.43
C TYR A 54 0.53 8.18 1.89
N GLN A 55 0.67 9.34 2.54
CA GLN A 55 1.15 9.46 3.93
C GLN A 55 0.36 8.61 4.94
N GLU A 56 -0.93 8.37 4.69
CA GLU A 56 -1.78 7.52 5.52
C GLU A 56 -1.31 6.05 5.58
N SER A 57 -0.51 5.61 4.62
CA SER A 57 0.09 4.27 4.59
C SER A 57 0.94 3.96 5.84
N ALA A 58 1.49 4.98 6.50
CA ALA A 58 2.27 4.80 7.73
C ALA A 58 1.41 4.27 8.90
N THR A 59 0.12 4.60 8.92
CA THR A 59 -0.79 4.26 10.02
C THR A 59 -1.91 3.31 9.62
N ASN A 60 -2.24 3.24 8.32
CA ASN A 60 -3.32 2.43 7.79
C ASN A 60 -2.75 1.24 6.98
N PRO A 61 -2.82 0.01 7.52
CA PRO A 61 -2.35 -1.20 6.83
C PRO A 61 -3.01 -1.44 5.47
N VAL A 62 -4.28 -1.02 5.31
CA VAL A 62 -5.04 -1.22 4.06
C VAL A 62 -4.48 -0.31 2.97
N ILE A 63 -4.21 0.97 3.28
CA ILE A 63 -3.59 1.91 2.33
C ILE A 63 -2.17 1.46 2.01
N ASN A 64 -1.40 1.03 3.01
CA ASN A 64 -0.06 0.47 2.80
C ASN A 64 -0.09 -0.71 1.82
N ALA A 65 -0.96 -1.69 2.06
CA ALA A 65 -1.09 -2.85 1.19
C ALA A 65 -1.64 -2.48 -0.20
N ALA A 66 -2.51 -1.48 -0.29
CA ALA A 66 -2.97 -0.96 -1.58
C ALA A 66 -1.83 -0.34 -2.38
N CYS A 67 -0.95 0.45 -1.74
CA CYS A 67 0.27 0.96 -2.38
C CYS A 67 1.14 -0.17 -2.94
N TYR A 68 1.25 -1.30 -2.23
CA TYR A 68 2.00 -2.46 -2.70
C TYR A 68 1.41 -3.07 -3.98
N ILE A 69 0.08 -3.16 -4.11
CA ILE A 69 -0.54 -3.66 -5.35
C ILE A 69 -0.38 -2.65 -6.49
N VAL A 70 -0.66 -1.37 -6.24
CA VAL A 70 -0.58 -0.31 -7.24
C VAL A 70 0.87 -0.10 -7.73
N ALA A 71 1.87 -0.45 -6.92
CA ALA A 71 3.27 -0.40 -7.29
C ALA A 71 3.67 -1.37 -8.41
N LEU A 72 2.85 -2.39 -8.69
CA LEU A 72 3.14 -3.35 -9.75
C LEU A 72 3.39 -2.60 -11.06
N PRO A 73 4.51 -2.83 -11.77
CA PRO A 73 4.87 -2.05 -12.96
C PRO A 73 3.74 -1.99 -14.00
N GLU A 74 3.04 -3.12 -14.21
CA GLU A 74 1.89 -3.19 -15.12
C GLU A 74 0.76 -2.22 -14.76
N ILE A 75 0.54 -1.96 -13.46
CA ILE A 75 -0.45 -0.99 -12.99
C ILE A 75 0.16 0.40 -13.02
N PHE A 76 1.32 0.56 -12.39
CA PHE A 76 2.00 1.85 -12.19
C PHE A 76 2.28 2.59 -13.50
N ASP A 77 2.64 1.87 -14.56
CA ASP A 77 2.91 2.46 -15.89
C ASP A 77 1.61 2.74 -16.68
N ALA A 78 0.50 2.10 -16.32
CA ALA A 78 -0.76 2.19 -17.04
C ALA A 78 -1.66 3.34 -16.56
N ILE A 79 -1.41 3.90 -15.37
CA ILE A 79 -2.27 4.90 -14.75
C ILE A 79 -1.45 6.03 -14.13
N ASP A 80 -2.05 7.23 -14.06
CA ASP A 80 -1.48 8.29 -13.24
C ASP A 80 -1.92 8.13 -11.77
N VAL A 81 -1.12 7.38 -11.03
CA VAL A 81 -1.33 7.10 -9.60
C VAL A 81 -1.26 8.35 -8.71
N PHE A 82 -0.61 9.42 -9.18
CA PHE A 82 -0.36 10.64 -8.41
C PHE A 82 -1.43 11.71 -8.59
N GLU A 83 -2.34 11.55 -9.54
CA GLU A 83 -3.55 12.38 -9.64
C GLU A 83 -4.71 11.82 -8.81
N SER A 84 -4.61 10.56 -8.39
CA SER A 84 -5.65 9.87 -7.63
C SER A 84 -5.62 10.24 -6.13
N PRO A 85 -6.77 10.61 -5.53
CA PRO A 85 -6.84 10.88 -4.09
C PRO A 85 -6.72 9.61 -3.24
N LEU A 86 -7.10 8.44 -3.79
CA LEU A 86 -7.00 7.15 -3.12
C LEU A 86 -6.32 6.13 -4.04
N PRO A 87 -5.59 5.14 -3.51
CA PRO A 87 -4.84 4.18 -4.32
C PRO A 87 -5.67 3.44 -5.39
N PHE A 88 -6.97 3.24 -5.16
CA PHE A 88 -7.87 2.53 -6.08
C PHE A 88 -8.99 3.40 -6.68
N SER A 89 -8.94 4.73 -6.58
CA SER A 89 -10.00 5.59 -7.12
C SER A 89 -10.14 5.51 -8.65
N TRP A 90 -9.12 5.01 -9.34
CA TRP A 90 -9.12 4.82 -10.79
C TRP A 90 -9.77 3.49 -11.23
N VAL A 91 -10.17 2.59 -10.32
CA VAL A 91 -10.59 1.22 -10.69
C VAL A 91 -12.01 1.18 -11.26
N TYR A 92 -12.93 1.95 -10.68
CA TYR A 92 -14.34 1.98 -11.10
C TYR A 92 -14.93 3.38 -10.95
N ASP A 93 -15.96 3.65 -11.75
CA ASP A 93 -16.76 4.86 -11.71
C ASP A 93 -18.27 4.52 -11.70
N GLU A 94 -19.12 5.52 -11.91
CA GLU A 94 -20.59 5.37 -11.97
C GLU A 94 -21.09 4.43 -13.08
N ASN A 95 -20.29 4.20 -14.12
CA ASN A 95 -20.60 3.33 -15.26
C ASN A 95 -19.99 1.92 -15.13
N GLY A 96 -19.25 1.64 -14.05
CA GLY A 96 -18.61 0.36 -13.80
C GLY A 96 -17.09 0.45 -13.84
N LEU A 97 -16.42 -0.56 -14.40
CA LEU A 97 -14.96 -0.58 -14.45
C LEU A 97 -14.43 0.45 -15.44
N THR A 98 -13.42 1.22 -15.03
CA THR A 98 -12.77 2.18 -15.91
C THR A 98 -11.97 1.47 -17.02
N PRO A 99 -11.67 2.16 -18.15
CA PRO A 99 -10.80 1.61 -19.19
C PRO A 99 -9.42 1.22 -18.67
N ALA A 100 -8.88 1.96 -17.68
CA ALA A 100 -7.61 1.65 -17.05
C ALA A 100 -7.61 0.25 -16.42
N MET A 101 -8.64 -0.08 -15.64
CA MET A 101 -8.80 -1.40 -15.04
C MET A 101 -9.00 -2.50 -16.10
N GLN A 102 -9.78 -2.22 -17.14
CA GLN A 102 -10.06 -3.19 -18.20
C GLN A 102 -8.83 -3.55 -19.04
N ASN A 103 -7.87 -2.63 -19.17
CA ASN A 103 -6.64 -2.81 -19.95
C ASN A 103 -5.58 -3.65 -19.22
N LEU A 104 -5.72 -3.86 -17.91
CA LEU A 104 -4.81 -4.71 -17.14
C LEU A 104 -5.01 -6.19 -17.51
N SER A 105 -3.99 -7.01 -17.30
CA SER A 105 -4.13 -8.45 -17.46
C SER A 105 -5.14 -9.03 -16.46
N VAL A 106 -5.91 -10.01 -16.90
CA VAL A 106 -6.99 -10.63 -16.12
C VAL A 106 -6.55 -11.10 -14.72
N PRO A 107 -5.37 -11.74 -14.53
CA PRO A 107 -4.90 -12.11 -13.20
C PRO A 107 -4.65 -10.91 -12.27
N ILE A 108 -4.18 -9.78 -12.82
CA ILE A 108 -3.95 -8.54 -12.07
C ILE A 108 -5.28 -7.85 -11.74
N GLN A 109 -6.26 -7.88 -12.65
CA GLN A 109 -7.61 -7.41 -12.35
C GLN A 109 -8.21 -8.13 -11.14
N TYR A 110 -8.01 -9.45 -11.03
CA TYR A 110 -8.45 -10.19 -9.85
C TYR A 110 -7.70 -9.79 -8.57
N LEU A 111 -6.42 -9.45 -8.63
CA LEU A 111 -5.66 -8.98 -7.46
C LEU A 111 -6.19 -7.65 -6.96
N VAL A 112 -6.44 -6.70 -7.88
CA VAL A 112 -7.02 -5.39 -7.55
C VAL A 112 -8.42 -5.56 -6.97
N ALA A 113 -9.26 -6.40 -7.57
CA ALA A 113 -10.59 -6.69 -7.05
C ALA A 113 -10.54 -7.34 -5.66
N ALA A 114 -9.68 -8.33 -5.44
CA ALA A 114 -9.49 -8.95 -4.13
C ALA A 114 -8.99 -7.95 -3.08
N ALA A 115 -8.19 -6.96 -3.48
CA ALA A 115 -7.75 -5.90 -2.59
C ALA A 115 -8.89 -4.93 -2.20
N LEU A 116 -9.80 -4.64 -3.13
CA LEU A 116 -11.02 -3.87 -2.86
C LEU A 116 -11.99 -4.63 -1.95
N GLU A 117 -12.07 -5.95 -2.09
CA GLU A 117 -12.92 -6.82 -1.25
C GLU A 117 -12.54 -6.76 0.24
N VAL A 118 -11.28 -6.49 0.58
CA VAL A 118 -10.85 -6.25 1.97
C VAL A 118 -11.54 -5.03 2.59
N THR A 119 -11.94 -4.06 1.76
CA THR A 119 -12.70 -2.88 2.16
C THR A 119 -14.21 -3.03 1.99
N ASP A 120 -14.69 -4.27 1.80
CA ASP A 120 -16.10 -4.62 1.53
C ASP A 120 -16.64 -4.06 0.20
N VAL A 121 -15.74 -3.67 -0.72
CA VAL A 121 -16.09 -3.20 -2.06
C VAL A 121 -16.00 -4.36 -3.05
N ASN A 122 -17.15 -4.82 -3.53
CA ASN A 122 -17.26 -5.97 -4.44
C ASN A 122 -17.58 -5.50 -5.86
N ILE A 123 -16.59 -5.55 -6.77
CA ILE A 123 -16.73 -5.12 -8.17
C ILE A 123 -17.01 -6.27 -9.15
N PHE A 124 -16.79 -7.51 -8.75
CA PHE A 124 -17.00 -8.70 -9.58
C PHE A 124 -17.96 -9.72 -8.95
N LYS A 125 -18.64 -10.48 -9.80
CA LYS A 125 -19.44 -11.65 -9.43
C LYS A 125 -19.24 -12.75 -10.48
N PRO A 126 -18.54 -13.88 -10.18
CA PRO A 126 -17.89 -14.25 -8.92
C PRO A 126 -16.80 -13.28 -8.45
N SER A 127 -16.48 -13.25 -7.16
CA SER A 127 -15.53 -12.29 -6.57
C SER A 127 -14.12 -12.43 -7.15
N GLY A 128 -13.36 -11.34 -7.12
CA GLY A 128 -11.94 -11.27 -7.47
C GLY A 128 -11.11 -12.29 -6.69
N TYR A 129 -11.35 -12.46 -5.39
CA TYR A 129 -10.71 -13.52 -4.61
C TYR A 129 -11.02 -14.93 -5.15
N THR A 130 -12.31 -15.22 -5.43
CA THR A 130 -12.73 -16.53 -5.95
C THR A 130 -12.12 -16.81 -7.30
N MET A 131 -12.13 -15.83 -8.20
CA MET A 131 -11.53 -15.95 -9.53
C MET A 131 -10.01 -16.08 -9.44
N GLY A 132 -9.37 -15.31 -8.57
CA GLY A 132 -7.95 -15.36 -8.29
C GLY A 132 -7.48 -16.73 -7.81
N MET A 133 -8.12 -17.28 -6.79
CA MET A 133 -7.75 -18.59 -6.22
C MET A 133 -7.81 -19.74 -7.24
N ASN A 134 -8.65 -19.64 -8.27
CA ASN A 134 -8.76 -20.65 -9.31
C ASN A 134 -7.82 -20.42 -10.51
N ASN A 135 -7.20 -19.24 -10.65
CA ASN A 135 -6.50 -18.84 -11.87
C ASN A 135 -5.10 -18.25 -11.65
N TRP A 136 -4.72 -17.85 -10.44
CA TRP A 136 -3.41 -17.27 -10.16
C TRP A 136 -2.29 -18.29 -10.28
N ASN A 137 -1.20 -17.88 -10.94
CA ASN A 137 0.05 -18.63 -10.91
C ASN A 137 0.84 -18.32 -9.63
N LEU A 138 1.99 -18.99 -9.45
CA LEU A 138 2.81 -18.84 -8.24
C LEU A 138 3.24 -17.40 -7.96
N VAL A 139 3.51 -16.59 -8.99
CA VAL A 139 3.90 -15.19 -8.84
C VAL A 139 2.74 -14.37 -8.30
N GLN A 140 1.53 -14.51 -8.87
CA GLN A 140 0.36 -13.80 -8.34
C GLN A 140 -0.04 -14.28 -6.94
N MET A 141 0.13 -15.58 -6.64
CA MET A 141 -0.07 -16.10 -5.28
C MET A 141 0.89 -15.46 -4.28
N ARG A 142 2.17 -15.30 -4.63
CA ARG A 142 3.16 -14.62 -3.77
C ARG A 142 2.82 -13.15 -3.56
N LEU A 143 2.38 -12.46 -4.62
CA LEU A 143 1.88 -11.09 -4.50
C LEU A 143 0.68 -11.01 -3.55
N PHE A 144 -0.29 -11.91 -3.70
CA PHE A 144 -1.47 -11.96 -2.85
C PHE A 144 -1.12 -12.28 -1.39
N TRP A 145 -0.21 -13.23 -1.13
CA TRP A 145 0.25 -13.52 0.24
C TRP A 145 0.99 -12.35 0.86
N GLN A 146 1.84 -11.67 0.09
CA GLN A 146 2.54 -10.49 0.58
C GLN A 146 1.57 -9.36 0.89
N TYR A 147 0.59 -9.12 0.03
CA TYR A 147 -0.49 -8.15 0.24
C TYR A 147 -1.28 -8.45 1.52
N THR A 148 -1.75 -9.70 1.69
CA THR A 148 -2.51 -10.09 2.87
C THR A 148 -1.70 -10.00 4.16
N ALA A 149 -0.40 -10.31 4.12
CA ALA A 149 0.51 -10.11 5.25
C ALA A 149 0.62 -8.63 5.64
N LEU A 150 0.68 -7.71 4.67
CA LEU A 150 0.70 -6.26 4.92
C LEU A 150 -0.62 -5.78 5.53
N VAL A 151 -1.77 -6.19 4.98
CA VAL A 151 -3.09 -5.86 5.54
C VAL A 151 -3.22 -6.32 6.99
N ARG A 152 -2.73 -7.53 7.29
CA ARG A 152 -2.83 -8.18 8.60
C ARG A 152 -1.58 -7.98 9.46
N GLN A 153 -0.75 -6.96 9.22
CA GLN A 153 0.49 -6.72 9.97
C GLN A 153 0.28 -6.55 11.50
N GLN A 154 -0.95 -6.22 11.93
CA GLN A 154 -1.32 -6.07 13.34
C GLN A 154 -2.06 -7.29 13.90
N ALA A 155 -2.14 -8.40 13.16
CA ALA A 155 -2.75 -9.64 13.64
C ALA A 155 -1.94 -10.23 14.80
N MET A 156 -2.61 -10.46 15.92
CA MET A 156 -2.08 -11.22 17.07
C MET A 156 -2.25 -12.72 16.89
#